data_AF-A0A9W4DP48-F1
#
_entry.id   AF-A0A9W4DP48-F1
#
_cell.length_a   1.000
_cell.length_b   1.000
_cell.length_c   1.000
_cell.angle_alpha   90.00
_cell.angle_beta   90.00
_cell.angle_gamma   90.00
#
_symmetry.space_group_name_H-M   'P 1'
#
loop_
_entity.id
_entity.type
_entity.pdbx_description
1 polymer ?
#
loop_
_entity_poly.entity_id
_entity_poly.type
_entity_poly.pdbx_seq_one_letter_code
_entity_poly.pdbx_strand_id
1 'polypeptide(L)'
;MSHSKRNTSRAVFTSYERSLAKAAWGATTARLSREAFLPFAACALCLLSARAPVACTAGHLFCRECALQNLLSQKKEIKRLKQSRVREVQAATAQREHEDAAAIQRSSDDFERVQAGWNIKASRTGDGTGDKDDVNSDTQEPYERPGVKRKFELDREAVQRVVMQDHAKIRKVMDEEKTAQALSSSFWVPSTTPSYVKAFEPSTATTKCTPLCPAAPADQPHTYSLHSLIDVIFTEEKNSETNLSQPICPACKKILTNSSKPVLARSCGHVLCQSCITKFMTARPAETSISSNARITCFVCDGDLSGSRPHQTTAAKADAKSAARSGLVSICCEGTGFAGGGANTVEKTGVAFQC
;
A
#
# COMPACT_ATOMS: atom_id res chain seq x y z
N MET A 1 38.51 12.46 -43.11
CA MET A 1 37.23 12.86 -42.50
C MET A 1 37.34 12.66 -41.00
N SER A 2 37.72 13.70 -40.25
CA SER A 2 37.75 13.59 -38.78
C SER A 2 36.30 13.59 -38.31
N HIS A 3 35.84 12.42 -37.86
CA HIS A 3 34.61 12.36 -37.08
C HIS A 3 34.87 13.20 -35.83
N SER A 4 34.27 14.39 -35.75
CA SER A 4 34.37 15.20 -34.54
C SER A 4 33.96 14.31 -33.37
N LYS A 5 34.81 14.24 -32.34
CA LYS A 5 34.57 13.46 -31.12
C LYS A 5 33.29 14.02 -30.49
N ARG A 6 32.14 13.46 -30.85
CA ARG A 6 30.85 13.80 -30.25
C ARG A 6 30.93 13.36 -28.79
N ASN A 7 30.41 14.19 -27.90
CA ASN A 7 30.52 13.98 -26.45
C ASN A 7 29.99 12.60 -26.01
N THR A 8 29.04 12.06 -26.78
CA THR A 8 28.38 10.76 -26.55
C THR A 8 29.19 9.52 -26.97
N SER A 9 30.34 9.67 -27.62
CA SER A 9 31.13 8.52 -28.11
C SER A 9 32.32 8.15 -27.20
N ARG A 10 32.43 8.74 -26.02
CA ARG A 10 33.50 8.41 -25.05
C ARG A 10 32.98 7.39 -24.04
N ALA A 11 33.76 6.34 -23.78
CA ALA A 11 33.45 5.31 -22.79
C ALA A 11 33.49 5.82 -21.33
N VAL A 12 33.99 7.04 -21.10
CA VAL A 12 34.10 7.66 -19.77
C VAL A 12 33.38 9.00 -19.79
N PHE A 13 32.51 9.20 -18.82
CA PHE A 13 31.83 10.48 -18.59
C PHE A 13 32.85 11.60 -18.36
N THR A 14 32.62 12.74 -19.00
CA THR A 14 33.36 13.97 -18.70
C THR A 14 33.05 14.46 -17.27
N SER A 15 33.87 15.34 -16.71
CA SER A 15 33.59 15.93 -15.39
C SER A 15 32.24 16.65 -15.34
N TYR A 16 31.87 17.33 -16.43
CA TYR A 16 30.60 18.02 -16.58
C TYR A 16 29.41 17.04 -16.66
N GLU A 17 29.54 15.94 -17.39
CA GLU A 17 28.49 14.91 -17.42
C GLU A 17 28.36 14.20 -16.07
N ARG A 18 29.47 14.00 -15.35
CA ARG A 18 29.42 13.48 -13.97
C ARG A 18 28.73 14.44 -13.02
N SER A 19 28.92 15.75 -13.14
CA SER A 19 28.21 16.70 -12.29
C SER A 19 26.70 16.74 -12.61
N LEU A 20 26.32 16.67 -13.90
CA LEU A 20 24.92 16.54 -14.32
C LEU A 20 24.30 15.23 -13.83
N ALA A 21 25.01 14.11 -13.97
CA ALA A 21 24.54 12.82 -13.50
C ALA A 21 24.39 12.79 -11.96
N LYS A 22 25.35 13.38 -11.24
CA LYS A 22 25.29 13.52 -9.78
C LYS A 22 24.14 14.42 -9.34
N ALA A 23 23.83 15.50 -10.08
CA ALA A 23 22.70 16.36 -9.78
C ALA A 23 21.34 15.68 -10.08
N ALA A 24 21.27 14.88 -11.16
CA ALA A 24 20.05 14.20 -11.56
C ALA A 24 19.72 12.98 -10.68
N TRP A 25 20.72 12.11 -10.45
CA TRP A 25 20.54 10.79 -9.83
C TRP A 25 21.26 10.61 -8.49
N GLY A 26 22.19 11.49 -8.13
CA GLY A 26 22.85 11.45 -6.83
C GLY A 26 21.94 11.87 -5.69
N ALA A 27 22.30 11.47 -4.47
CA ALA A 27 21.63 11.96 -3.28
C ALA A 27 21.96 13.45 -3.08
N THR A 28 20.93 14.28 -2.92
CA THR A 28 21.07 15.73 -2.71
C THR A 28 20.30 16.16 -1.48
N THR A 29 20.91 17.04 -0.69
CA THR A 29 20.28 17.63 0.50
C THR A 29 20.18 19.14 0.30
N ALA A 30 19.01 19.73 0.52
CA ALA A 30 18.80 21.17 0.41
C ALA A 30 18.13 21.73 1.65
N ARG A 31 18.57 22.90 2.13
CA ARG A 31 17.90 23.63 3.20
C ARG A 31 16.80 24.52 2.61
N LEU A 32 15.58 24.37 3.10
CA LEU A 32 14.42 25.17 2.72
C LEU A 32 14.42 26.53 3.44
N SER A 33 14.09 27.58 2.69
CA SER A 33 13.84 28.92 3.22
C SER A 33 12.40 29.06 3.71
N ARG A 34 12.08 30.16 4.41
CA ARG A 34 10.72 30.47 4.91
C ARG A 34 9.66 30.41 3.81
N GLU A 35 10.00 30.89 2.61
CA GLU A 35 9.08 30.95 1.45
C GLU A 35 8.70 29.56 0.91
N ALA A 36 9.46 28.51 1.27
CA ALA A 36 9.13 27.14 0.91
C ALA A 36 8.10 26.50 1.87
N PHE A 37 7.72 27.18 2.95
CA PHE A 37 6.70 26.69 3.89
C PHE A 37 5.36 27.35 3.61
N LEU A 38 4.27 26.61 3.85
CA LEU A 38 2.93 27.16 3.74
C LEU A 38 2.72 28.21 4.84
N PRO A 39 2.03 29.33 4.54
CA PRO A 39 1.61 30.24 5.57
C PRO A 39 0.64 29.56 6.54
N PHE A 40 0.56 30.08 7.76
CA PHE A 40 -0.36 29.55 8.76
C PHE A 40 -1.81 29.59 8.25
N ALA A 41 -2.58 28.55 8.59
CA ALA A 41 -3.97 28.38 8.15
C ALA A 41 -4.16 28.25 6.62
N ALA A 42 -3.13 27.87 5.86
CA ALA A 42 -3.27 27.52 4.45
C ALA A 42 -3.80 26.10 4.23
N CYS A 43 -4.53 25.92 3.13
CA CYS A 43 -5.04 24.65 2.67
C CYS A 43 -3.93 23.86 1.96
N ALA A 44 -3.70 22.60 2.35
CA ALA A 44 -2.67 21.76 1.73
C ALA A 44 -3.01 21.32 0.29
N LEU A 45 -4.24 21.53 -0.19
CA LEU A 45 -4.67 21.19 -1.55
C LEU A 45 -4.58 22.37 -2.52
N CYS A 46 -5.05 23.56 -2.13
CA CYS A 46 -5.04 24.74 -3.00
C CYS A 46 -3.92 25.73 -2.68
N LEU A 47 -3.17 25.52 -1.60
CA LEU A 47 -2.04 26.34 -1.14
C LEU A 47 -2.38 27.80 -0.79
N LEU A 48 -3.67 28.15 -0.79
CA LEU A 48 -4.18 29.45 -0.37
C LEU A 48 -4.65 29.40 1.09
N SER A 49 -4.91 30.56 1.68
CA SER A 49 -5.57 30.66 2.99
C SER A 49 -6.89 29.87 2.98
N ALA A 50 -7.08 29.00 3.95
CA ALA A 50 -8.17 28.03 3.95
C ALA A 50 -9.52 28.70 4.19
N ARG A 51 -10.44 28.57 3.23
CA ARG A 51 -11.83 29.01 3.35
C ARG A 51 -12.67 27.90 3.99
N ALA A 52 -13.41 28.24 5.04
CA ALA A 52 -14.15 27.26 5.86
C ALA A 52 -13.25 26.04 6.20
N PRO A 53 -12.20 26.27 7.02
CA PRO A 53 -11.13 25.30 7.20
C PRO A 53 -11.64 24.03 7.86
N VAL A 54 -11.19 22.89 7.36
CA VAL A 54 -11.43 21.56 7.92
C VAL A 54 -10.09 20.86 8.12
N ALA A 55 -9.99 20.05 9.17
CA ALA A 55 -8.79 19.29 9.49
C ALA A 55 -9.03 17.78 9.39
N CYS A 56 -8.01 17.03 8.99
CA CYS A 56 -8.00 15.58 9.16
C CYS A 56 -7.62 15.19 10.61
N THR A 57 -7.74 13.91 10.95
CA THR A 57 -7.41 13.39 12.28
C THR A 57 -5.94 13.55 12.67
N ALA A 58 -5.05 13.71 11.69
CA ALA A 58 -3.64 13.99 11.90
C ALA A 58 -3.30 15.49 11.97
N GLY A 59 -4.28 16.38 11.73
CA GLY A 59 -4.11 17.83 11.87
C GLY A 59 -3.72 18.59 10.60
N HIS A 60 -3.78 17.98 9.42
CA HIS A 60 -3.60 18.70 8.16
C HIS A 60 -4.84 19.52 7.81
N LEU A 61 -4.65 20.76 7.35
CA LEU A 61 -5.72 21.72 7.03
C LEU A 61 -6.09 21.73 5.54
N PHE A 62 -7.38 21.87 5.27
CA PHE A 62 -7.96 21.96 3.94
C PHE A 62 -9.11 22.97 3.91
N CYS A 63 -9.40 23.54 2.74
CA CYS A 63 -10.72 24.11 2.50
C CYS A 63 -11.76 22.99 2.47
N ARG A 64 -12.96 23.24 3.00
CA ARG A 64 -14.06 22.28 2.95
C ARG A 64 -14.32 21.78 1.53
N GLU A 65 -14.39 22.69 0.55
CA GLU A 65 -14.60 22.34 -0.86
C GLU A 65 -13.48 21.43 -1.42
N CYS A 66 -12.21 21.76 -1.18
CA CYS A 66 -11.07 21.01 -1.68
C CYS A 66 -11.03 19.60 -1.08
N ALA A 67 -11.29 19.48 0.23
CA ALA A 67 -11.35 18.18 0.89
C ALA A 67 -12.44 17.29 0.30
N LEU A 68 -13.65 17.83 0.10
CA LEU A 68 -14.78 17.12 -0.50
C LEU A 68 -14.49 16.69 -1.94
N GLN A 69 -13.97 17.60 -2.77
CA GLN A 69 -13.63 17.30 -4.16
C GLN A 69 -12.56 16.20 -4.26
N ASN A 70 -11.55 16.25 -3.40
CA ASN A 70 -10.51 15.24 -3.36
C ASN A 70 -11.06 13.88 -2.90
N LEU A 71 -11.92 13.84 -1.87
CA LEU A 71 -12.60 12.61 -1.45
C LEU A 71 -13.44 11.98 -2.57
N LEU A 72 -14.18 12.80 -3.32
CA LEU A 72 -14.98 12.34 -4.45
C LEU A 72 -14.09 11.81 -5.59
N SER A 73 -13.00 12.50 -5.89
CA SER A 73 -12.01 12.06 -6.90
C SER A 73 -11.41 10.70 -6.52
N GLN A 74 -10.94 10.56 -5.29
CA GLN A 74 -10.38 9.30 -4.80
C GLN A 74 -11.42 8.17 -4.81
N LYS A 75 -12.67 8.42 -4.40
CA LYS A 75 -13.73 7.40 -4.46
C LYS A 75 -14.04 6.96 -5.89
N LYS A 76 -14.05 7.88 -6.86
CA LYS A 76 -14.23 7.57 -8.28
C LYS A 76 -13.09 6.71 -8.82
N GLU A 77 -11.85 7.08 -8.49
CA GLU A 77 -10.67 6.32 -8.93
C GLU A 77 -10.63 4.93 -8.28
N ILE A 78 -10.91 4.83 -6.98
CA ILE A 78 -11.04 3.54 -6.29
C ILE A 78 -12.11 2.66 -6.95
N LYS A 79 -13.26 3.23 -7.34
CA LYS A 79 -14.30 2.48 -8.04
C LYS A 79 -13.82 2.00 -9.41
N ARG A 80 -13.12 2.86 -10.17
CA ARG A 80 -12.55 2.52 -11.48
C ARG A 80 -11.53 1.39 -11.37
N LEU A 81 -10.58 1.49 -10.44
CA LEU A 81 -9.56 0.47 -10.20
C LEU A 81 -10.18 -0.86 -9.76
N LYS A 82 -11.19 -0.83 -8.89
CA LYS A 82 -11.93 -2.04 -8.51
C LYS A 82 -12.62 -2.70 -9.71
N GLN A 83 -13.24 -1.92 -10.59
CA GLN A 83 -13.88 -2.44 -11.80
C GLN A 83 -12.86 -3.04 -12.78
N SER A 84 -11.70 -2.39 -12.97
CA SER A 84 -10.60 -2.94 -13.78
C SER A 84 -10.13 -4.28 -13.23
N ARG A 85 -9.86 -4.33 -11.92
CA ARG A 85 -9.43 -5.56 -11.23
C ARG A 85 -10.45 -6.68 -11.35
N VAL A 86 -11.75 -6.40 -11.25
CA VAL A 86 -12.80 -7.40 -11.46
C VAL A 86 -12.79 -7.94 -12.90
N ARG A 87 -12.66 -7.05 -13.90
CA ARG A 87 -12.58 -7.46 -15.31
C ARG A 87 -11.33 -8.29 -15.60
N GLU A 88 -10.19 -7.91 -15.05
CA GLU A 88 -8.93 -8.64 -15.18
C GLU A 88 -9.03 -10.04 -14.55
N VAL A 89 -9.63 -10.15 -13.36
CA VAL A 89 -9.87 -11.45 -12.73
C VAL A 89 -10.82 -12.30 -13.57
N GLN A 90 -11.91 -11.74 -14.10
CA GLN A 90 -12.85 -12.45 -14.97
C GLN A 90 -12.19 -12.93 -16.29
N ALA A 91 -11.34 -12.10 -16.90
CA ALA A 91 -10.60 -12.48 -18.10
C ALA A 91 -9.59 -13.59 -17.80
N ALA A 92 -8.86 -13.50 -16.67
CA ALA A 92 -7.92 -14.52 -16.25
C ALA A 92 -8.60 -15.85 -15.91
N THR A 93 -9.79 -15.84 -15.29
CA THR A 93 -10.56 -17.07 -15.04
C THR A 93 -11.05 -17.69 -16.34
N ALA A 94 -11.57 -16.88 -17.28
CA ALA A 94 -12.03 -17.38 -18.59
C ALA A 94 -10.86 -17.96 -19.42
N GLN A 95 -9.68 -17.35 -19.37
CA GLN A 95 -8.48 -17.90 -20.01
C GLN A 95 -8.08 -19.24 -19.41
N ARG A 96 -8.10 -19.37 -18.07
CA ARG A 96 -7.81 -20.64 -17.38
C ARG A 96 -8.81 -21.73 -17.74
N GLU A 97 -10.10 -21.42 -17.76
CA GLU A 97 -11.15 -22.36 -18.18
C GLU A 97 -10.96 -22.81 -19.63
N HIS A 98 -10.58 -21.90 -20.52
CA HIS A 98 -10.26 -22.24 -21.92
C HIS A 98 -9.00 -23.11 -22.03
N GLU A 99 -7.94 -22.82 -21.27
CA GLU A 99 -6.72 -23.64 -21.22
C GLU A 99 -7.00 -25.04 -20.66
N ASP A 100 -7.80 -25.15 -19.59
CA ASP A 100 -8.21 -26.41 -18.99
C ASP A 100 -9.09 -27.23 -19.95
N ALA A 101 -10.05 -26.60 -20.63
CA ALA A 101 -10.88 -27.27 -21.65
C ALA A 101 -10.03 -27.78 -22.83
N ALA A 102 -9.07 -26.98 -23.31
CA ALA A 102 -8.14 -27.38 -24.35
C ALA A 102 -7.17 -28.49 -23.89
N ALA A 103 -6.80 -28.53 -22.60
CA ALA A 103 -6.01 -29.62 -22.03
C ALA A 103 -6.82 -30.92 -21.93
N ILE A 104 -8.09 -30.84 -21.53
CA ILE A 104 -9.00 -32.00 -21.48
C ILE A 104 -9.21 -32.57 -22.88
N GLN A 105 -9.44 -31.72 -23.89
CA GLN A 105 -9.59 -32.17 -25.29
C GLN A 105 -8.33 -32.88 -25.79
N ARG A 106 -7.14 -32.29 -25.58
CA ARG A 106 -5.86 -32.92 -25.94
C ARG A 106 -5.68 -34.29 -25.27
N SER A 107 -6.00 -34.39 -23.97
CA SER A 107 -5.94 -35.67 -23.25
C SER A 107 -6.91 -36.71 -23.82
N SER A 108 -8.10 -36.30 -24.27
CA SER A 108 -9.07 -37.19 -24.92
C SER A 108 -8.53 -37.69 -26.26
N ASP A 109 -8.03 -36.78 -27.10
CA ASP A 109 -7.48 -37.11 -28.41
C ASP A 109 -6.27 -38.06 -28.32
N ASP A 110 -5.38 -37.82 -27.35
CA ASP A 110 -4.23 -38.69 -27.10
C ASP A 110 -4.67 -40.07 -26.60
N PHE A 111 -5.70 -40.15 -25.75
CA PHE A 111 -6.27 -41.42 -25.32
C PHE A 111 -6.90 -42.19 -26.49
N GLU A 112 -7.67 -41.53 -27.35
CA GLU A 112 -8.25 -42.12 -28.56
C GLU A 112 -7.16 -42.62 -29.51
N ARG A 113 -6.08 -41.85 -29.69
CA ARG A 113 -4.92 -42.23 -30.51
C ARG A 113 -4.19 -43.45 -29.94
N VAL A 114 -4.07 -43.56 -28.62
CA VAL A 114 -3.50 -44.74 -27.93
C VAL A 114 -4.39 -45.96 -28.16
N GLN A 115 -5.71 -45.84 -27.98
CA GLN A 115 -6.67 -46.94 -28.16
C GLN A 115 -6.78 -47.41 -29.62
N ALA A 116 -6.67 -46.50 -30.59
CA ALA A 116 -6.64 -46.81 -32.01
C ALA A 116 -5.38 -47.56 -32.47
N GLY A 117 -4.46 -47.89 -31.55
CA GLY A 117 -3.23 -48.62 -31.85
C GLY A 117 -2.18 -47.77 -32.58
N TRP A 118 -2.33 -46.44 -32.61
CA TRP A 118 -1.38 -45.57 -33.31
C TRP A 118 -0.09 -45.31 -32.50
N ASN A 119 -0.01 -45.80 -31.26
CA ASN A 119 1.19 -45.73 -30.42
C ASN A 119 2.18 -46.91 -30.56
N ILE A 120 2.05 -47.75 -31.60
CA ILE A 120 2.92 -48.93 -31.82
C ILE A 120 4.40 -48.57 -32.15
N LYS A 121 4.75 -47.29 -32.36
CA LYS A 121 6.09 -46.88 -32.79
C LYS A 121 6.90 -46.02 -31.81
N ALA A 122 6.46 -45.83 -30.57
CA ALA A 122 7.28 -45.21 -29.52
C ALA A 122 7.98 -46.23 -28.59
N SER A 123 7.79 -47.54 -28.83
CA SER A 123 8.45 -48.62 -28.05
C SER A 123 9.67 -49.24 -28.76
N ARG A 124 10.13 -48.69 -29.91
CA ARG A 124 11.24 -49.32 -30.67
C ARG A 124 12.50 -48.48 -30.88
N THR A 125 12.60 -47.30 -30.30
CA THR A 125 13.84 -46.51 -30.34
C THR A 125 13.90 -45.58 -29.15
N GLY A 126 14.80 -45.87 -28.20
CA GLY A 126 15.28 -44.86 -27.25
C GLY A 126 15.27 -45.26 -25.78
N ASP A 127 16.34 -45.95 -25.40
CA ASP A 127 17.07 -45.78 -24.14
C ASP A 127 16.50 -46.36 -22.84
N GLY A 128 17.23 -47.36 -22.33
CA GLY A 128 17.02 -47.97 -21.03
C GLY A 128 17.85 -47.28 -19.96
N THR A 129 17.19 -46.58 -19.05
CA THR A 129 17.62 -46.28 -17.68
C THR A 129 16.32 -46.04 -16.92
N GLY A 130 15.76 -46.99 -16.17
CA GLY A 130 16.26 -47.45 -14.89
C GLY A 130 15.39 -46.83 -13.80
N ASP A 131 14.32 -47.51 -13.39
CA ASP A 131 13.92 -47.54 -11.98
C ASP A 131 13.04 -48.77 -11.72
N LYS A 132 13.59 -49.71 -10.94
CA LYS A 132 12.87 -50.84 -10.38
C LYS A 132 12.55 -50.44 -8.95
N ASP A 133 11.36 -49.92 -8.71
CA ASP A 133 10.80 -49.89 -7.38
C ASP A 133 10.29 -51.29 -7.03
N ASP A 134 11.23 -52.11 -6.56
CA ASP A 134 11.00 -53.30 -5.75
C ASP A 134 10.36 -52.88 -4.42
N VAL A 135 9.03 -52.94 -4.32
CA VAL A 135 8.36 -53.01 -3.02
C VAL A 135 8.15 -54.48 -2.68
N ASN A 136 9.19 -55.04 -2.08
CA ASN A 136 9.14 -56.28 -1.33
C ASN A 136 8.48 -56.00 0.04
N SER A 137 7.28 -56.53 0.25
CA SER A 137 6.71 -56.71 1.58
C SER A 137 6.17 -58.13 1.66
N ASP A 138 7.09 -59.02 2.01
CA ASP A 138 6.88 -60.36 2.55
C ASP A 138 5.81 -60.37 3.66
N THR A 139 4.68 -61.05 3.44
CA THR A 139 3.96 -61.79 4.48
C THR A 139 3.19 -62.93 3.83
N GLN A 140 3.41 -64.11 4.36
CA GLN A 140 3.05 -65.44 3.86
C GLN A 140 1.55 -65.77 3.88
N GLU A 141 1.23 -66.75 3.02
CA GLU A 141 0.11 -67.72 3.05
C GLU A 141 -1.26 -67.32 2.39
N PRO A 142 -2.03 -68.27 1.84
CA PRO A 142 -1.59 -69.48 1.14
C PRO A 142 -2.38 -69.79 -0.16
N TYR A 143 -1.79 -70.65 -1.01
CA TYR A 143 -2.34 -71.33 -2.20
C TYR A 143 -3.78 -70.96 -2.65
N GLU A 144 -3.91 -70.32 -3.82
CA GLU A 144 -5.16 -70.35 -4.59
C GLU A 144 -4.96 -70.94 -5.98
N ARG A 145 -5.86 -71.85 -6.32
CA ARG A 145 -5.88 -72.70 -7.50
C ARG A 145 -5.93 -71.88 -8.80
N PRO A 146 -5.37 -72.39 -9.91
CA PRO A 146 -5.54 -71.78 -11.23
C PRO A 146 -7.01 -71.89 -11.64
N GLY A 147 -7.72 -70.76 -11.79
CA GLY A 147 -9.02 -70.75 -12.48
C GLY A 147 -10.15 -69.90 -11.90
N VAL A 148 -9.95 -69.12 -10.83
CA VAL A 148 -11.02 -68.22 -10.32
C VAL A 148 -10.71 -66.78 -10.71
N LYS A 149 -11.48 -66.26 -11.68
CA LYS A 149 -11.44 -64.85 -12.10
C LYS A 149 -11.90 -63.99 -10.92
N ARG A 150 -10.96 -63.35 -10.22
CA ARG A 150 -11.30 -62.32 -9.22
C ARG A 150 -12.03 -61.20 -9.93
N LYS A 151 -13.23 -60.86 -9.49
CA LYS A 151 -13.94 -59.66 -9.94
C LYS A 151 -13.08 -58.46 -9.53
N PHE A 152 -12.45 -57.81 -10.51
CA PHE A 152 -11.78 -56.55 -10.28
C PHE A 152 -12.85 -55.50 -10.00
N GLU A 153 -13.00 -55.12 -8.73
CA GLU A 153 -13.88 -54.02 -8.35
C GLU A 153 -13.10 -52.72 -8.50
N LEU A 154 -13.49 -51.94 -9.50
CA LEU A 154 -12.84 -50.71 -9.91
C LEU A 154 -13.23 -49.61 -8.91
N ASP A 155 -12.44 -49.46 -7.85
CA ASP A 155 -12.73 -48.53 -6.77
C ASP A 155 -12.65 -47.08 -7.26
N ARG A 156 -13.79 -46.39 -7.23
CA ARG A 156 -13.95 -45.07 -7.86
C ARG A 156 -13.04 -44.01 -7.22
N GLU A 157 -12.79 -44.12 -5.92
CA GLU A 157 -11.93 -43.19 -5.19
C GLU A 157 -10.45 -43.40 -5.50
N ALA A 158 -10.03 -44.66 -5.70
CA ALA A 158 -8.67 -44.98 -6.13
C ALA A 158 -8.39 -44.45 -7.54
N VAL A 159 -9.33 -44.59 -8.46
CA VAL A 159 -9.24 -44.04 -9.83
C VAL A 159 -9.16 -42.51 -9.82
N GLN A 160 -9.98 -41.84 -9.01
CA GLN A 160 -9.94 -40.38 -8.90
C GLN A 160 -8.59 -39.88 -8.37
N ARG A 161 -7.95 -40.58 -7.42
CA ARG A 161 -6.62 -40.19 -6.93
C ARG A 161 -5.54 -40.33 -7.99
N VAL A 162 -5.56 -41.39 -8.79
CA VAL A 162 -4.60 -41.60 -9.89
C VAL A 162 -4.77 -40.51 -10.95
N VAL A 163 -6.02 -40.19 -11.34
CA VAL A 163 -6.32 -39.10 -12.29
C VAL A 163 -5.81 -37.76 -11.76
N MET A 164 -6.04 -37.44 -10.48
CA MET A 164 -5.55 -36.19 -9.89
C MET A 164 -4.03 -36.12 -9.83
N GLN A 165 -3.36 -37.24 -9.54
CA GLN A 165 -1.90 -37.32 -9.49
C GLN A 165 -1.28 -37.17 -10.88
N ASP A 166 -1.87 -37.79 -11.90
CA ASP A 166 -1.41 -37.68 -13.29
C ASP A 166 -1.68 -36.28 -13.86
N HIS A 167 -2.84 -35.68 -13.58
CA HIS A 167 -3.11 -34.27 -13.92
C HIS A 167 -2.12 -33.32 -13.26
N ALA A 168 -1.72 -33.57 -12.01
CA ALA A 168 -0.73 -32.74 -11.32
C ALA A 168 0.68 -32.89 -11.92
N LYS A 169 1.07 -34.11 -12.33
CA LYS A 169 2.36 -34.35 -13.02
C LYS A 169 2.38 -33.69 -14.40
N ILE A 170 1.32 -33.85 -15.19
CA ILE A 170 1.18 -33.22 -16.51
C ILE A 170 1.25 -31.69 -16.39
N ARG A 171 0.56 -31.10 -15.40
CA ARG A 171 0.60 -29.67 -15.16
C ARG A 171 2.01 -29.17 -14.84
N LYS A 172 2.77 -29.90 -14.00
CA LYS A 172 4.17 -29.57 -13.71
C LYS A 172 5.05 -29.60 -14.95
N VAL A 173 4.94 -30.63 -15.78
CA VAL A 173 5.72 -30.74 -17.03
C VAL A 173 5.37 -29.61 -18.00
N MET A 174 4.08 -29.27 -18.13
CA MET A 174 3.64 -28.13 -18.95
C MET A 174 4.14 -26.78 -18.42
N ASP A 175 4.17 -26.59 -17.10
CA ASP A 175 4.70 -25.37 -16.48
C ASP A 175 6.24 -25.28 -16.64
N GLU A 176 6.95 -26.40 -16.50
CA GLU A 176 8.38 -26.51 -16.78
C GLU A 176 8.70 -26.22 -18.25
N GLU A 177 7.90 -26.73 -19.20
CA GLU A 177 8.05 -26.44 -20.63
C GLU A 177 7.75 -24.96 -20.94
N LYS A 178 6.69 -24.39 -20.36
CA LYS A 178 6.36 -22.95 -20.49
C LYS A 178 7.49 -22.07 -19.94
N THR A 179 8.09 -22.43 -18.81
CA THR A 179 9.21 -21.68 -18.22
C THR A 179 10.49 -21.82 -19.05
N ALA A 180 10.81 -23.02 -19.54
CA ALA A 180 11.92 -23.27 -20.44
C ALA A 180 11.76 -22.52 -21.77
N GLN A 181 10.54 -22.46 -22.31
CA GLN A 181 10.25 -21.71 -23.54
C GLN A 181 10.37 -20.19 -23.32
N ALA A 182 9.94 -19.67 -22.17
CA ALA A 182 10.14 -18.27 -21.79
C ALA A 182 11.63 -17.91 -21.59
N LEU A 183 12.45 -18.86 -21.13
CA LEU A 183 13.92 -18.71 -21.02
C LEU A 183 14.62 -18.85 -22.38
N SER A 184 14.07 -19.64 -23.30
CA SER A 184 14.62 -19.86 -24.64
C SER A 184 14.41 -18.69 -25.59
N SER A 185 13.46 -17.80 -25.29
CA SER A 185 13.27 -16.56 -26.05
C SER A 185 14.24 -15.48 -25.56
N SER A 186 15.32 -15.26 -26.30
CA SER A 186 16.30 -14.18 -26.04
C SER A 186 15.76 -12.75 -26.22
N PHE A 187 14.45 -12.58 -26.41
CA PHE A 187 13.81 -11.28 -26.58
C PHE A 187 13.22 -10.80 -25.26
N TRP A 188 13.48 -9.53 -24.93
CA TRP A 188 12.84 -8.86 -23.80
C TRP A 188 11.34 -8.70 -24.06
N VAL A 189 10.54 -9.66 -23.59
CA VAL A 189 9.09 -9.55 -23.61
C VAL A 189 8.64 -8.97 -22.27
N PRO A 190 7.87 -7.86 -22.23
CA PRO A 190 7.41 -7.25 -20.97
C PRO A 190 6.71 -8.23 -20.03
N SER A 191 6.09 -9.27 -20.58
CA SER A 191 5.39 -10.32 -19.83
C SER A 191 6.29 -11.26 -19.02
N THR A 192 7.59 -11.35 -19.33
CA THR A 192 8.56 -12.20 -18.61
C THR A 192 9.35 -11.42 -17.56
N THR A 193 9.10 -10.12 -17.40
CA THR A 193 9.80 -9.32 -16.38
C THR A 193 9.32 -9.70 -14.97
N PRO A 194 10.21 -9.83 -13.97
CA PRO A 194 9.83 -10.15 -12.59
C PRO A 194 8.78 -9.20 -12.00
N SER A 195 8.77 -7.94 -12.46
CA SER A 195 7.78 -6.93 -12.08
C SER A 195 6.40 -7.20 -12.68
N TYR A 196 6.32 -7.71 -13.91
CA TYR A 196 5.07 -8.07 -14.56
C TYR A 196 4.48 -9.37 -13.99
N VAL A 197 5.32 -10.39 -13.76
CA VAL A 197 4.88 -11.66 -13.14
C VAL A 197 4.31 -11.42 -11.74
N LYS A 198 4.94 -10.54 -10.94
CA LYS A 198 4.40 -10.12 -9.63
C LYS A 198 3.13 -9.26 -9.71
N ALA A 199 2.89 -8.58 -10.84
CA ALA A 199 1.67 -7.80 -11.06
C ALA A 199 0.48 -8.69 -11.46
N PHE A 200 0.76 -9.86 -12.08
CA PHE A 200 -0.24 -10.84 -12.51
C PHE A 200 -0.47 -11.98 -11.51
N GLU A 201 0.44 -12.23 -10.59
CA GLU A 201 0.09 -12.97 -9.39
C GLU A 201 -1.02 -12.19 -8.68
N PRO A 202 -2.24 -12.73 -8.56
CA PRO A 202 -3.30 -12.06 -7.86
C PRO A 202 -2.85 -11.97 -6.41
N SER A 203 -2.28 -10.82 -6.04
CA SER A 203 -2.00 -10.49 -4.66
C SER A 203 -3.31 -10.72 -3.90
N THR A 204 -3.32 -11.78 -3.08
CA THR A 204 -4.46 -12.20 -2.27
C THR A 204 -4.84 -11.13 -1.23
N ALA A 205 -4.04 -10.06 -1.13
CA ALA A 205 -4.45 -8.83 -0.49
C ALA A 205 -5.54 -8.14 -1.33
N THR A 206 -6.78 -8.39 -0.95
CA THR A 206 -7.88 -7.45 -1.17
C THR A 206 -7.63 -6.21 -0.31
N THR A 207 -6.59 -5.43 -0.63
CA THR A 207 -6.30 -4.18 0.07
C THR A 207 -7.50 -3.27 -0.14
N LYS A 208 -8.27 -3.07 0.92
CA LYS A 208 -9.44 -2.19 0.90
C LYS A 208 -8.93 -0.78 0.60
N CYS A 209 -9.01 -0.37 -0.66
CA CYS A 209 -8.64 0.99 -1.04
C CYS A 209 -9.64 1.94 -0.39
N THR A 210 -9.16 2.69 0.60
CA THR A 210 -9.86 3.78 1.28
C THR A 210 -9.19 5.08 0.90
N PRO A 211 -9.94 6.19 0.89
CA PRO A 211 -9.34 7.48 0.61
C PRO A 211 -8.23 7.84 1.62
N LEU A 212 -7.10 8.30 1.11
CA LEU A 212 -5.89 8.66 1.84
C LEU A 212 -5.74 10.18 1.89
N CYS A 213 -5.27 10.71 3.02
CA CYS A 213 -5.01 12.14 3.13
C CYS A 213 -3.88 12.55 2.16
N PRO A 214 -4.10 13.53 1.27
CA PRO A 214 -3.10 13.95 0.28
C PRO A 214 -1.88 14.63 0.91
N ALA A 215 -2.04 15.20 2.11
CA ALA A 215 -0.97 15.83 2.87
C ALA A 215 -0.23 14.85 3.81
N ALA A 216 -0.61 13.56 3.83
CA ALA A 216 0.07 12.59 4.67
C ALA A 216 1.50 12.32 4.15
N PRO A 217 2.50 12.24 5.02
CA PRO A 217 3.84 11.83 4.61
C PRO A 217 3.81 10.38 4.12
N ALA A 218 4.70 10.05 3.17
CA ALA A 218 4.79 8.71 2.59
C ALA A 218 5.04 7.61 3.64
N ASP A 219 5.75 7.95 4.72
CA ASP A 219 6.08 7.03 5.81
C ASP A 219 4.88 6.72 6.73
N GLN A 220 3.91 7.63 6.82
CA GLN A 220 2.74 7.50 7.70
C GLN A 220 1.44 7.90 6.98
N PRO A 221 1.00 7.11 5.99
CA PRO A 221 -0.27 7.33 5.35
C PRO A 221 -1.40 7.11 6.36
N HIS A 222 -2.36 8.03 6.38
CA HIS A 222 -3.58 7.87 7.15
C HIS A 222 -4.79 8.10 6.25
N THR A 223 -5.87 7.39 6.58
CA THR A 223 -7.14 7.52 5.87
C THR A 223 -7.86 8.78 6.32
N TYR A 224 -8.60 9.42 5.43
CA TYR A 224 -9.51 10.49 5.81
C TYR A 224 -10.86 10.31 5.10
N SER A 225 -11.94 10.59 5.81
CA SER A 225 -13.33 10.42 5.38
C SER A 225 -14.14 11.65 5.79
N LEU A 226 -15.32 11.81 5.21
CA LEU A 226 -16.24 12.90 5.54
C LEU A 226 -16.53 12.99 7.03
N HIS A 227 -16.75 11.84 7.68
CA HIS A 227 -17.06 11.79 9.11
C HIS A 227 -15.83 12.02 10.00
N SER A 228 -14.62 11.83 9.47
CA SER A 228 -13.39 12.06 10.21
C SER A 228 -12.85 13.48 10.05
N LEU A 229 -13.47 14.30 9.19
CA LEU A 229 -13.13 15.72 9.05
C LEU A 229 -13.67 16.48 10.25
N ILE A 230 -12.83 17.33 10.80
CA ILE A 230 -13.15 18.19 11.94
C ILE A 230 -13.26 19.60 11.40
N ASP A 231 -14.39 20.27 11.63
CA ASP A 231 -14.54 21.68 11.30
C ASP A 231 -13.64 22.52 12.21
N VAL A 232 -12.86 23.43 11.62
CA VAL A 232 -11.89 24.25 12.36
C VAL A 232 -12.46 25.66 12.50
N ILE A 233 -12.50 26.14 13.73
CA ILE A 233 -13.01 27.48 14.07
C ILE A 233 -11.82 28.30 14.58
N PHE A 234 -11.34 29.20 13.73
CA PHE A 234 -10.36 30.20 14.14
C PHE A 234 -11.08 31.41 14.75
N THR A 235 -10.56 31.87 15.88
CA THR A 235 -10.93 33.19 16.41
C THR A 235 -10.06 34.22 15.72
N GLU A 236 -10.68 35.18 15.05
CA GLU A 236 -9.97 36.18 14.26
C GLU A 236 -10.03 37.55 14.94
N GLU A 237 -8.92 38.29 14.87
CA GLU A 237 -8.86 39.70 15.27
C GLU A 237 -8.39 40.53 14.08
N LYS A 238 -9.02 41.69 13.87
CA LYS A 238 -8.64 42.60 12.79
C LYS A 238 -7.43 43.41 13.22
N ASN A 239 -6.33 43.28 12.49
CA ASN A 239 -5.17 44.12 12.72
C ASN A 239 -5.43 45.54 12.20
N SER A 240 -5.28 46.54 13.06
CA SER A 240 -5.54 47.96 12.77
C SER A 240 -4.68 48.53 11.64
N GLU A 241 -3.50 47.95 11.38
CA GLU A 241 -2.55 48.48 10.39
C GLU A 241 -2.76 47.90 8.98
N THR A 242 -3.21 46.65 8.87
CA THR A 242 -3.31 45.94 7.59
C THR A 242 -4.75 45.68 7.15
N ASN A 243 -5.74 45.96 8.01
CA ASN A 243 -7.16 45.61 7.83
C ASN A 243 -7.42 44.12 7.55
N LEU A 244 -6.41 43.26 7.69
CA LEU A 244 -6.52 41.82 7.50
C LEU A 244 -6.87 41.17 8.84
N SER A 245 -7.88 40.29 8.81
CA SER A 245 -8.19 39.40 9.93
C SER A 245 -7.08 38.37 10.09
N GLN A 246 -6.51 38.27 11.28
CA GLN A 246 -5.50 37.25 11.61
C GLN A 246 -6.03 36.30 12.69
N PRO A 247 -5.74 35.00 12.58
CA PRO A 247 -6.16 34.03 13.60
C PRO A 247 -5.37 34.23 14.88
N ILE A 248 -6.06 34.34 16.00
CA ILE A 248 -5.52 34.53 17.34
C ILE A 248 -5.89 33.36 18.27
N CYS A 249 -5.09 33.16 19.31
CA CYS A 249 -5.40 32.22 20.38
C CYS A 249 -6.44 32.83 21.34
N PRO A 250 -7.60 32.20 21.56
CA PRO A 250 -8.62 32.70 22.50
C PRO A 250 -8.12 32.94 23.94
N ALA A 251 -7.16 32.13 24.40
CA ALA A 251 -6.71 32.18 25.79
C ALA A 251 -5.63 33.25 26.07
N CYS A 252 -4.73 33.52 25.13
CA CYS A 252 -3.66 34.51 25.32
C CYS A 252 -3.71 35.69 24.37
N LYS A 253 -4.67 35.73 23.44
CA LYS A 253 -4.82 36.74 22.39
C LYS A 253 -3.56 36.96 21.54
N LYS A 254 -2.65 35.98 21.52
CA LYS A 254 -1.46 36.01 20.65
C LYS A 254 -1.85 35.51 19.26
N ILE A 255 -1.28 36.13 18.23
CA ILE A 255 -1.41 35.70 16.83
C ILE A 255 -0.87 34.28 16.69
N LEU A 256 -1.67 33.42 16.07
CA LEU A 256 -1.29 32.05 15.76
C LEU A 256 -0.40 32.04 14.51
N THR A 257 0.76 31.43 14.66
CA THR A 257 1.76 31.26 13.60
C THR A 257 2.27 29.83 13.59
N ASN A 258 2.96 29.41 12.53
CA ASN A 258 3.57 28.08 12.43
C ASN A 258 4.49 27.76 13.63
N SER A 259 5.17 28.77 14.17
CA SER A 259 6.06 28.65 15.34
C SER A 259 5.31 28.42 16.66
N SER A 260 4.04 28.83 16.75
CA SER A 260 3.24 28.74 17.97
C SER A 260 2.72 27.32 18.28
N LYS A 261 2.95 26.37 17.37
CA LYS A 261 2.45 24.97 17.41
C LYS A 261 0.98 24.92 17.84
N PRO A 262 0.06 25.48 17.02
CA PRO A 262 -1.35 25.48 17.35
C PRO A 262 -1.92 24.06 17.36
N VAL A 263 -2.90 23.84 18.21
CA VAL A 263 -3.53 22.54 18.43
C VAL A 263 -5.05 22.74 18.41
N LEU A 264 -5.70 21.82 17.71
CA LEU A 264 -7.13 21.73 17.50
C LEU A 264 -7.77 20.82 18.54
N ALA A 265 -8.91 21.27 19.09
CA ALA A 265 -9.80 20.43 19.88
C ALA A 265 -10.77 19.67 18.97
N ARG A 266 -10.75 18.33 19.03
CA ARG A 266 -11.46 17.46 18.07
C ARG A 266 -12.98 17.54 18.14
N SER A 267 -13.57 17.73 19.33
CA SER A 267 -15.04 17.72 19.48
C SER A 267 -15.70 19.06 19.16
N CYS A 268 -14.99 20.18 19.33
CA CYS A 268 -15.55 21.51 19.16
C CYS A 268 -14.89 22.38 18.08
N GLY A 269 -13.74 21.99 17.54
CA GLY A 269 -13.10 22.69 16.43
C GLY A 269 -12.27 23.93 16.81
N HIS A 270 -12.22 24.31 18.09
CA HIS A 270 -11.45 25.48 18.53
C HIS A 270 -9.94 25.23 18.50
N VAL A 271 -9.18 26.27 18.14
CA VAL A 271 -7.71 26.22 18.03
C VAL A 271 -7.05 27.07 19.11
N LEU A 272 -6.08 26.49 19.81
CA LEU A 272 -5.31 27.14 20.87
C LEU A 272 -3.81 26.91 20.65
N CYS A 273 -2.96 27.83 21.11
CA CYS A 273 -1.52 27.61 21.06
C CYS A 273 -1.09 26.55 22.08
N GLN A 274 -0.01 25.82 21.80
CA GLN A 274 0.52 24.75 22.68
C GLN A 274 0.69 25.22 24.13
N SER A 275 1.21 26.44 24.32
CA SER A 275 1.48 26.98 25.66
C SER A 275 0.22 27.26 26.50
N CYS A 276 -0.91 27.57 25.85
CA CYS A 276 -2.19 27.74 26.55
C CYS A 276 -2.78 26.39 26.92
N ILE A 277 -2.66 25.38 26.06
CA ILE A 277 -3.18 24.03 26.34
C ILE A 277 -2.45 23.39 27.51
N THR A 278 -1.14 23.55 27.61
CA THR A 278 -0.38 23.00 28.74
C THR A 278 -0.76 23.65 30.07
N LYS A 279 -1.16 24.93 30.06
CA LYS A 279 -1.55 25.67 31.26
C LYS A 279 -3.02 25.52 31.66
N PHE A 280 -3.92 25.56 30.69
CA PHE A 280 -5.37 25.66 30.93
C PHE A 280 -6.14 24.37 30.67
N MET A 281 -5.57 23.44 29.89
CA MET A 281 -6.24 22.20 29.46
C MET A 281 -5.48 20.94 29.89
N THR A 282 -4.64 21.05 30.92
CA THR A 282 -4.07 19.90 31.59
C THR A 282 -5.04 19.40 32.66
N ALA A 283 -5.21 18.09 32.72
CA ALA A 283 -5.89 17.39 33.81
C ALA A 283 -5.39 17.96 35.16
N ARG A 284 -6.25 18.66 35.90
CA ARG A 284 -5.93 18.99 37.29
C ARG A 284 -5.68 17.67 38.03
N PRO A 285 -4.58 17.53 38.79
CA PRO A 285 -4.45 16.40 39.69
C PRO A 285 -5.61 16.47 40.68
N ALA A 286 -6.35 15.37 40.82
CA ALA A 286 -7.52 15.30 41.67
C ALA A 286 -7.12 15.55 43.13
N GLU A 287 -7.32 16.76 43.62
CA GLU A 287 -7.45 16.97 45.06
C GLU A 287 -8.86 16.54 45.45
N THR A 288 -8.93 15.59 46.38
CA THR A 288 -10.11 15.00 47.03
C THR A 288 -10.99 14.00 46.24
N SER A 289 -10.87 12.74 46.70
CA SER A 289 -11.87 11.65 46.75
C SER A 289 -12.44 11.05 45.44
N ILE A 290 -12.07 9.78 45.24
CA ILE A 290 -12.88 8.66 44.74
C ILE A 290 -13.42 8.80 43.30
N SER A 291 -12.63 8.25 42.37
CA SER A 291 -13.09 7.64 41.11
C SER A 291 -13.80 8.54 40.08
N SER A 292 -13.13 9.58 39.59
CA SER A 292 -13.50 10.21 38.31
C SER A 292 -12.27 10.48 37.46
N ASN A 293 -12.22 9.89 36.26
CA ASN A 293 -11.18 10.13 35.25
C ASN A 293 -10.98 11.63 35.04
N ALA A 294 -9.73 12.08 34.96
CA ALA A 294 -9.41 13.47 34.65
C ALA A 294 -10.04 13.89 33.32
N ARG A 295 -11.01 14.80 33.36
CA ARG A 295 -11.68 15.35 32.17
C ARG A 295 -10.88 16.52 31.63
N ILE A 296 -10.66 16.53 30.32
CA ILE A 296 -10.06 17.66 29.61
C ILE A 296 -11.22 18.41 28.98
N THR A 297 -11.41 19.69 29.29
CA THR A 297 -12.47 20.51 28.71
C THR A 297 -11.88 21.58 27.78
N CYS A 298 -12.67 22.01 26.80
CA CYS A 298 -12.29 23.11 25.92
C CYS A 298 -12.35 24.46 26.66
N PHE A 299 -11.30 25.28 26.55
CA PHE A 299 -11.28 26.62 27.17
C PHE A 299 -12.36 27.57 26.64
N VAL A 300 -12.85 27.37 25.41
CA VAL A 300 -13.77 28.33 24.76
C VAL A 300 -15.24 27.99 25.00
N CYS A 301 -15.59 26.70 24.96
CA CYS A 301 -16.98 26.25 25.00
C CYS A 301 -17.27 25.21 26.11
N ASP A 302 -16.30 24.96 26.99
CA ASP A 302 -16.34 23.97 28.07
C ASP A 302 -16.70 22.53 27.65
N GLY A 303 -16.69 22.26 26.34
CA GLY A 303 -16.99 20.95 25.78
C GLY A 303 -16.00 19.89 26.24
N ASP A 304 -16.48 18.69 26.55
CA ASP A 304 -15.64 17.57 26.94
C ASP A 304 -14.76 17.14 25.77
N LEU A 305 -13.45 17.17 26.01
CA LEU A 305 -12.42 16.70 25.10
C LEU A 305 -11.87 15.36 25.53
N SER A 306 -12.19 14.85 26.73
CA SER A 306 -11.72 13.54 27.18
C SER A 306 -12.32 12.46 26.27
N GLY A 307 -11.57 12.10 25.22
CA GLY A 307 -12.06 11.19 24.20
C GLY A 307 -12.61 9.90 24.82
N SER A 308 -13.76 9.44 24.33
CA SER A 308 -14.25 8.10 24.68
C SER A 308 -13.15 7.10 24.31
N ARG A 309 -12.65 6.33 25.28
CA ARG A 309 -11.68 5.26 25.02
C ARG A 309 -12.20 4.41 23.86
N PRO A 310 -11.40 4.12 22.82
CA PRO A 310 -11.79 3.10 21.87
C PRO A 310 -11.96 1.79 22.65
N HIS A 311 -13.13 1.17 22.49
CA HIS A 311 -13.44 -0.14 23.07
C HIS A 311 -12.32 -1.12 22.69
N GLN A 312 -11.75 -1.80 23.70
CA GLN A 312 -10.67 -2.77 23.52
C GLN A 312 -11.03 -3.77 22.43
N THR A 313 -10.18 -3.86 21.41
CA THR A 313 -9.90 -5.11 20.70
C THR A 313 -8.39 -5.22 20.56
N THR A 314 -7.82 -6.01 21.47
CA THR A 314 -6.58 -6.80 21.38
C THR A 314 -5.32 -6.15 20.79
N ALA A 315 -4.42 -5.80 21.71
CA ALA A 315 -2.97 -6.04 21.69
C ALA A 315 -2.21 -5.87 20.35
N ALA A 316 -1.61 -4.70 20.18
CA ALA A 316 -0.30 -4.58 19.55
C ALA A 316 0.47 -3.45 20.27
N LYS A 317 1.69 -3.77 20.73
CA LYS A 317 2.62 -2.83 21.37
C LYS A 317 2.89 -1.66 20.41
N ALA A 318 2.46 -0.47 20.79
CA ALA A 318 2.86 0.78 20.14
C ALA A 318 3.39 1.73 21.22
N ASP A 319 4.54 2.31 20.94
CA ASP A 319 5.38 3.08 21.84
C ASP A 319 4.66 4.20 22.60
N ALA A 320 4.95 4.29 23.91
CA ALA A 320 4.27 5.09 24.92
C ALA A 320 4.50 6.62 24.83
N LYS A 321 4.81 7.17 23.64
CA LYS A 321 5.08 8.61 23.46
C LYS A 321 4.14 9.34 22.50
N SER A 322 3.27 8.62 21.76
CA SER A 322 2.35 9.20 20.77
C SER A 322 0.85 9.00 21.08
N ALA A 323 0.50 8.55 22.28
CA ALA A 323 -0.88 8.62 22.76
C ALA A 323 -1.28 10.10 22.92
N ALA A 324 -1.64 10.71 21.78
CA ALA A 324 -2.27 12.01 21.69
C ALA A 324 -3.32 12.07 22.80
N ARG A 325 -3.17 13.04 23.71
CA ARG A 325 -4.14 13.33 24.76
C ARG A 325 -5.51 13.28 24.10
N SER A 326 -6.27 12.23 24.40
CA SER A 326 -7.48 11.85 23.71
C SER A 326 -8.35 13.09 23.53
N GLY A 327 -8.51 13.57 22.29
CA GLY A 327 -9.29 14.78 21.95
C GLY A 327 -8.52 16.00 21.43
N LEU A 328 -7.19 16.01 21.50
CA LEU A 328 -6.35 17.11 21.00
C LEU A 328 -5.48 16.67 19.82
N VAL A 329 -5.44 17.48 18.76
CA VAL A 329 -4.68 17.21 17.53
C VAL A 329 -3.82 18.43 17.20
N SER A 330 -2.50 18.27 17.11
CA SER A 330 -1.62 19.36 16.66
C SER A 330 -1.86 19.66 15.19
N ILE A 331 -2.01 20.93 14.84
CA ILE A 331 -2.18 21.33 13.44
C ILE A 331 -0.82 21.25 12.74
N CYS A 332 -0.75 20.47 11.66
CA CYS A 332 0.42 20.39 10.80
C CYS A 332 0.50 21.66 9.96
N CYS A 333 1.61 22.38 10.12
CA CYS A 333 1.87 23.63 9.39
C CYS A 333 2.90 23.42 8.26
N GLU A 334 3.06 22.19 7.78
CA GLU A 334 4.18 21.79 6.93
C GLU A 334 3.73 21.80 5.46
N GLY A 335 4.32 22.71 4.69
CA GLY A 335 3.77 23.14 3.41
C GLY A 335 4.12 22.29 2.20
N THR A 336 4.98 21.30 2.31
CA THR A 336 5.47 20.62 1.08
C THR A 336 5.53 19.11 1.20
N GLY A 337 5.21 18.52 2.34
CA GLY A 337 5.32 17.06 2.56
C GLY A 337 6.76 16.53 2.53
N PHE A 338 7.77 17.38 2.28
CA PHE A 338 9.19 17.02 2.22
C PHE A 338 9.96 17.37 3.50
N ALA A 339 9.38 18.18 4.38
CA ALA A 339 10.03 18.72 5.57
C ALA A 339 9.09 18.54 6.77
N GLY A 340 9.54 17.71 7.72
CA GLY A 340 8.79 17.21 8.86
C GLY A 340 9.29 17.73 10.21
N GLY A 341 8.40 18.08 11.15
CA GLY A 341 8.72 18.43 12.53
C GLY A 341 9.65 19.64 12.76
N GLY A 342 9.71 20.61 11.85
CA GLY A 342 10.65 21.74 11.94
C GLY A 342 12.07 21.41 11.47
N ALA A 343 12.26 20.29 10.78
CA ALA A 343 13.45 20.07 9.96
C ALA A 343 13.34 20.91 8.69
N ASN A 344 14.27 21.84 8.49
CA ASN A 344 14.32 22.68 7.28
C ASN A 344 15.16 22.03 6.17
N THR A 345 15.40 20.72 6.20
CA THR A 345 16.25 20.03 5.23
C THR A 345 15.43 18.99 4.48
N VAL A 346 15.51 19.02 3.15
CA VAL A 346 14.94 18.00 2.27
C VAL A 346 16.08 17.13 1.77
N GLU A 347 15.91 15.82 1.87
CA GLU A 347 16.84 14.83 1.35
C GLU A 347 16.20 14.09 0.19
N LYS A 348 16.84 14.13 -0.97
CA LYS A 348 16.49 13.29 -2.12
C LYS A 348 17.38 12.05 -2.06
N THR A 349 16.80 10.88 -1.81
CA THR A 349 17.50 9.61 -1.92
C THR A 349 17.77 9.30 -3.39
N GLY A 350 19.03 9.06 -3.74
CA GLY A 350 19.44 8.74 -5.10
C GLY A 350 20.60 7.75 -5.10
N VAL A 351 20.65 6.91 -6.14
CA VAL A 351 21.76 5.98 -6.35
C VAL A 351 22.80 6.72 -7.17
N ALA A 352 23.90 7.11 -6.51
CA ALA A 352 25.04 7.67 -7.22
C ALA A 352 25.73 6.55 -8.00
N PHE A 353 25.80 6.70 -9.32
CA PHE A 353 26.68 5.84 -10.14
C PHE A 353 28.12 6.11 -9.73
N GLN A 354 28.77 5.13 -9.09
CA GLN A 354 30.22 5.09 -8.96
C GLN A 354 30.77 4.60 -10.30
N CYS A 355 31.22 5.53 -11.14
CA CYS A 355 31.89 5.25 -12.40
C CYS A 355 33.40 5.38 -12.25
#